data_AF-A0A6V8NE67-F1
#
_entry.id   AF-A0A6V8NE67-F1
#
_cell.length_a   1.000
_cell.length_b   1.000
_cell.length_c   1.000
_cell.angle_alpha   90.00
_cell.angle_beta   90.00
_cell.angle_gamma   90.00
#
_symmetry.space_group_name_H-M   'P 1'
#
loop_
_entity.id
_entity.type
_entity.pdbx_description
1 polymer ?
#
loop_
_entity_poly.entity_id
_entity_poly.type
_entity_poly.pdbx_seq_one_letter_code
_entity_poly.pdbx_strand_id
1 'polypeptide(L)'
;MKCTCPKCQAEIEMDVPEEIPEAGTVAPCPACNVKLNIYRESFGSRALHRTGNVSCAVCGAELGPHLHCQTCGACFPDFLVAQVGKRKARRQSKKLSLSFSPLPARQKRAVQLPSLDAALHPEAVKGPARKGAGMPKTLQLAIALAVIIALGVGGTFYYFKMEAEKKYAKNYALAAFCLQAGIERAQKTGVRMATEWKQRQDAGQSYTPRLSIDDERGFGLVESKLDQAMGKLGKAPESFGDCTPALGKLRTVYDKWHGQVQTPGNSLQAFNDNSAKIEQEYNKAIRDFKTSLPGKMREELTSASVKLKLLRPLVM
;
A
#
# COMPACT_ATOMS: atom_id res chain seq x y z
N MET A 1 -7.36 38.66 -7.10
CA MET A 1 -7.55 38.12 -5.72
C MET A 1 -6.21 38.06 -5.01
N LYS A 2 -6.18 38.04 -3.66
CA LYS A 2 -4.93 38.00 -2.87
C LYS A 2 -4.75 36.65 -2.17
N CYS A 3 -3.51 36.18 -2.07
CA CYS A 3 -3.13 35.04 -1.22
C CYS A 3 -1.75 35.26 -0.61
N THR A 4 -1.47 34.66 0.55
CA THR A 4 -0.18 34.83 1.23
C THR A 4 0.77 33.66 0.98
N CYS A 5 2.04 33.98 0.72
CA CYS A 5 3.07 32.98 0.52
C CYS A 5 3.38 32.27 1.85
N PRO A 6 3.32 30.92 1.94
CA PRO A 6 3.62 30.21 3.18
C PRO A 6 5.11 30.29 3.57
N LYS A 7 6.01 30.67 2.65
CA LYS A 7 7.46 30.73 2.90
C LYS A 7 7.93 32.09 3.38
N CYS A 8 7.43 33.17 2.80
CA CYS A 8 7.88 34.54 3.10
C CYS A 8 6.75 35.50 3.51
N GLN A 9 5.51 35.01 3.62
CA GLN A 9 4.32 35.78 4.01
C GLN A 9 3.97 36.96 3.10
N ALA A 10 4.66 37.14 1.97
CA ALA A 10 4.33 38.16 1.00
C ALA A 10 2.95 37.91 0.36
N GLU A 11 2.21 39.00 0.14
CA GLU A 11 0.96 38.99 -0.62
C GLU A 11 1.26 38.72 -2.10
N ILE A 12 0.49 37.81 -2.69
CA ILE A 12 0.52 37.45 -4.10
C ILE A 12 -0.81 37.91 -4.69
N GLU A 13 -0.73 38.93 -5.54
CA GLU A 13 -1.86 39.37 -6.35
C GLU A 13 -1.99 38.46 -7.57
N MET A 14 -3.16 37.83 -7.71
CA MET A 14 -3.48 36.96 -8.82
C MET A 14 -4.46 37.63 -9.75
N ASP A 15 -4.02 37.82 -11.01
CA ASP A 15 -4.84 38.16 -12.17
C ASP A 15 -5.43 36.88 -12.75
N VAL A 16 -6.42 36.30 -12.08
CA VAL A 16 -7.11 35.10 -12.59
C VAL A 16 -8.61 35.41 -12.69
N PRO A 17 -9.28 35.04 -13.80
CA PRO A 17 -10.72 35.22 -13.97
C PRO A 17 -11.52 34.52 -12.86
N GLU A 18 -12.76 34.98 -12.67
CA GLU A 18 -13.67 34.82 -11.52
C GLU A 18 -13.77 33.44 -10.82
N GLU A 19 -13.21 32.36 -11.38
CA GLU A 19 -13.17 31.04 -10.76
C GLU A 19 -11.80 30.35 -10.91
N ILE A 20 -11.11 30.14 -9.78
CA ILE A 20 -9.91 29.29 -9.74
C ILE A 20 -10.37 27.82 -9.85
N PRO A 21 -9.89 27.05 -10.85
CA PRO A 21 -10.27 25.66 -11.02
C PRO A 21 -9.82 24.81 -9.82
N GLU A 22 -10.60 23.78 -9.46
CA GLU A 22 -10.29 22.85 -8.36
C GLU A 22 -8.91 22.18 -8.50
N ALA A 23 -8.38 22.11 -9.73
CA ALA A 23 -7.07 21.54 -10.06
C ALA A 23 -5.88 22.44 -9.65
N GLY A 24 -6.15 23.70 -9.30
CA GLY A 24 -5.16 24.70 -8.91
C GLY A 24 -4.43 25.36 -10.08
N THR A 25 -3.94 26.57 -9.84
CA THR A 25 -3.08 27.36 -10.72
C THR A 25 -1.69 27.49 -10.11
N VAL A 26 -0.66 27.56 -10.96
CA VAL A 26 0.73 27.71 -10.51
C VAL A 26 1.13 29.17 -10.70
N ALA A 27 1.53 29.83 -9.61
CA ALA A 27 2.03 31.21 -9.63
C ALA A 27 3.35 31.32 -8.87
N PRO A 28 4.36 32.06 -9.37
CA PRO A 28 5.56 32.37 -8.60
C PRO A 28 5.25 33.45 -7.54
N CYS A 29 5.83 33.30 -6.35
CA CYS A 29 5.78 34.37 -5.34
C CYS A 29 6.66 35.56 -5.78
N PRO A 30 6.17 36.82 -5.75
CA PRO A 30 6.94 37.98 -6.19
C PRO A 30 8.14 38.28 -5.29
N ALA A 31 8.07 37.96 -3.99
CA ALA A 31 9.14 38.27 -3.04
C ALA A 31 10.25 37.22 -2.99
N CYS A 32 9.92 35.93 -3.07
CA CYS A 32 10.92 34.84 -2.91
C CYS A 32 11.11 33.97 -4.16
N ASN A 33 10.41 34.28 -5.25
CA ASN A 33 10.45 33.59 -6.55
C ASN A 33 10.22 32.07 -6.48
N VAL A 34 9.55 31.58 -5.43
CA VAL A 34 9.20 30.17 -5.27
C VAL A 34 7.91 29.90 -6.04
N LYS A 35 7.89 28.83 -6.84
CA LYS A 35 6.68 28.36 -7.52
C LYS A 35 5.70 27.78 -6.51
N LEU A 36 4.53 28.40 -6.40
CA LEU A 36 3.45 27.98 -5.52
C LEU A 36 2.33 27.37 -6.35
N ASN A 37 1.74 26.30 -5.84
CA ASN A 37 0.49 25.77 -6.37
C ASN A 37 -0.65 26.31 -5.51
N ILE A 38 -1.52 27.10 -6.12
CA ILE A 38 -2.64 27.78 -5.48
C ILE A 38 -3.92 27.09 -5.91
N TYR A 39 -4.70 26.62 -4.96
CA TYR A 39 -5.93 25.88 -5.26
C TYR A 39 -7.01 26.15 -4.24
N ARG A 40 -8.26 25.90 -4.62
CA ARG A 40 -9.44 26.10 -3.78
C ARG A 40 -9.71 24.84 -2.95
N GLU A 41 -9.92 25.02 -1.66
CA GLU A 41 -10.36 23.99 -0.74
C GLU A 41 -11.71 24.36 -0.12
N SER A 42 -12.53 23.34 0.13
CA SER A 42 -13.82 23.53 0.77
C SER A 42 -13.66 23.82 2.26
N PHE A 43 -14.59 24.61 2.83
CA PHE A 43 -14.60 24.96 4.25
C PHE A 43 -14.37 23.76 5.21
N GLY A 44 -14.92 22.59 4.88
CA GLY A 44 -14.78 21.37 5.68
C GLY A 44 -13.33 20.88 5.84
N SER A 45 -12.42 21.27 4.95
CA SER A 45 -10.99 20.92 5.03
C SER A 45 -10.22 21.79 6.02
N ARG A 46 -10.84 22.84 6.57
CA ARG A 46 -10.19 23.78 7.51
C ARG A 46 -9.67 23.11 8.77
N ALA A 47 -10.35 22.06 9.25
CA ALA A 47 -9.89 21.28 10.40
C ALA A 47 -8.53 20.58 10.17
N LEU A 48 -8.10 20.42 8.91
CA LEU A 48 -6.84 19.80 8.54
C LEU A 48 -5.67 20.81 8.48
N HIS A 49 -5.96 22.11 8.47
CA HIS A 49 -4.95 23.16 8.44
C HIS A 49 -4.61 23.61 9.87
N ARG A 50 -3.37 23.33 10.29
CA ARG A 50 -2.85 23.72 11.62
C ARG A 50 -2.35 25.17 11.68
N THR A 51 -2.20 25.84 10.53
CA THR A 51 -1.60 27.18 10.40
C THR A 51 -2.56 28.10 9.64
N GLY A 52 -2.86 29.26 10.22
CA GLY A 52 -4.00 30.13 9.87
C GLY A 52 -3.86 31.00 8.61
N ASN A 53 -2.93 30.69 7.70
CA ASN A 53 -2.72 31.51 6.51
C ASN A 53 -3.58 30.97 5.35
N VAL A 54 -4.89 31.03 5.54
CA VAL A 54 -5.89 30.67 4.53
C VAL A 54 -6.63 31.94 4.10
N SER A 55 -6.75 32.16 2.79
CA SER A 55 -7.42 33.34 2.24
C SER A 55 -8.81 33.00 1.75
N CYS A 56 -9.78 33.89 1.90
CA CYS A 56 -11.14 33.71 1.41
C CYS A 56 -11.15 33.56 -0.12
N ALA A 57 -11.83 32.53 -0.65
CA ALA A 57 -11.94 32.34 -2.10
C ALA A 57 -12.77 33.42 -2.80
N VAL A 58 -13.61 34.17 -2.07
CA VAL A 58 -14.48 35.21 -2.64
C VAL A 58 -13.78 36.57 -2.72
N CYS A 59 -13.06 36.97 -1.67
CA CYS A 59 -12.44 38.30 -1.60
C CYS A 59 -10.92 38.30 -1.40
N GLY A 60 -10.30 37.14 -1.16
CA GLY A 60 -8.86 37.03 -0.91
C GLY A 60 -8.39 37.50 0.47
N ALA A 61 -9.28 37.99 1.34
CA ALA A 61 -8.92 38.40 2.69
C ALA A 61 -8.52 37.20 3.56
N GLU A 62 -7.59 37.40 4.48
CA GLU A 62 -7.18 36.34 5.40
C GLU A 62 -8.33 35.93 6.32
N LEU A 63 -8.62 34.64 6.33
CA LEU A 63 -9.61 34.04 7.20
C LEU A 63 -8.91 33.69 8.51
N GLY A 64 -9.13 34.50 9.54
CA GLY A 64 -8.71 34.22 10.93
C GLY A 64 -9.43 32.98 11.51
N PRO A 65 -9.79 32.92 12.80
CA PRO A 65 -10.50 31.75 13.38
C PRO A 65 -12.02 31.73 13.12
N HIS A 66 -12.58 32.75 12.48
CA HIS A 66 -14.04 32.94 12.36
C HIS A 66 -14.68 32.06 11.27
N LEU A 67 -15.94 31.67 11.46
CA LEU A 67 -16.71 30.83 10.50
C LEU A 67 -17.20 31.60 9.27
N HIS A 68 -17.04 32.92 9.25
CA HIS A 68 -17.39 33.80 8.13
C HIS A 68 -16.20 34.69 7.77
N CYS A 69 -16.20 35.21 6.55
CA CYS A 69 -15.24 36.23 6.15
C CYS A 69 -15.65 37.59 6.74
N GLN A 70 -14.74 38.24 7.47
CA GLN A 70 -15.00 39.56 8.06
C GLN A 70 -15.07 40.67 7.01
N THR A 71 -14.45 40.49 5.84
CA THR A 71 -14.41 41.51 4.77
C THR A 71 -15.62 41.44 3.85
N CYS A 72 -16.02 40.24 3.40
CA CYS A 72 -17.14 40.09 2.45
C CYS A 72 -18.42 39.51 3.08
N GLY A 73 -18.42 39.18 4.36
CA GLY A 73 -19.59 38.64 5.07
C GLY A 73 -20.00 37.21 4.68
N ALA A 74 -19.27 36.57 3.74
CA ALA A 74 -19.58 35.21 3.30
C ALA A 74 -19.50 34.23 4.48
N CYS A 75 -20.58 33.49 4.72
CA CYS A 75 -20.63 32.43 5.72
C CYS A 75 -20.05 31.14 5.14
N PHE A 76 -19.16 30.49 5.88
CA PHE A 76 -18.49 29.25 5.48
C PHE A 76 -17.80 29.34 4.09
N PRO A 77 -16.96 30.37 3.84
CA PRO A 77 -16.34 30.51 2.54
C PRO A 77 -15.34 29.38 2.31
N ASP A 78 -15.30 28.90 1.08
CA ASP A 78 -14.15 28.15 0.58
C ASP A 78 -12.90 29.03 0.68
N PHE A 79 -11.73 28.40 0.74
CA PHE A 79 -10.48 29.09 0.95
C PHE A 79 -9.43 28.73 -0.10
N LEU A 80 -8.53 29.68 -0.36
CA LEU A 80 -7.37 29.53 -1.22
C LEU A 80 -6.19 29.07 -0.38
N VAL A 81 -5.53 28.01 -0.83
CA VAL A 81 -4.33 27.46 -0.19
C VAL A 81 -3.17 27.55 -1.17
N ALA A 82 -2.08 28.20 -0.76
CA ALA A 82 -0.82 28.20 -1.48
C ALA A 82 0.13 27.16 -0.87
N GLN A 83 0.61 26.20 -1.68
CA GLN A 83 1.60 25.20 -1.25
C GLN A 83 2.89 25.27 -2.07
N VAL A 84 4.03 25.12 -1.37
CA VAL A 84 5.36 25.00 -1.99
C VAL A 84 5.58 23.57 -2.47
N GLY A 85 5.76 23.38 -3.77
CA GLY A 85 6.23 22.11 -4.32
C GLY A 85 5.15 21.09 -4.71
N LYS A 86 5.62 19.94 -5.21
CA LYS A 86 4.94 19.00 -6.12
C LYS A 86 3.44 18.80 -5.81
N ARG A 87 2.60 18.95 -6.85
CA ARG A 87 1.19 18.51 -6.89
C ARG A 87 1.08 17.20 -6.10
N LYS A 88 0.50 17.24 -4.90
CA LYS A 88 -0.10 16.03 -4.34
C LYS A 88 -1.15 15.67 -5.37
N ALA A 89 -0.90 14.63 -6.16
CA ALA A 89 -1.91 14.05 -7.04
C ALA A 89 -3.06 13.65 -6.11
N ARG A 90 -4.02 14.55 -5.95
CA ARG A 90 -5.28 14.28 -5.26
C ARG A 90 -5.85 13.17 -6.11
N ARG A 91 -5.77 11.94 -5.58
CA ARG A 91 -6.48 10.80 -6.15
C ARG A 91 -7.88 11.32 -6.35
N GLN A 92 -8.28 11.54 -7.61
CA GLN A 92 -9.68 11.60 -7.95
C GLN A 92 -10.28 10.42 -7.21
N SER A 93 -11.04 10.70 -6.17
CA SER A 93 -11.80 9.69 -5.47
C SER A 93 -12.67 9.11 -6.55
N LYS A 94 -12.24 7.96 -7.12
CA LYS A 94 -13.13 7.04 -7.81
C LYS A 94 -14.33 7.00 -6.90
N LYS A 95 -15.46 7.51 -7.40
CA LYS A 95 -16.74 7.45 -6.73
C LYS A 95 -16.96 5.98 -6.40
N LEU A 96 -16.57 5.58 -5.19
CA LEU A 96 -17.10 4.39 -4.55
C LEU A 96 -18.54 4.80 -4.28
N SER A 97 -19.40 4.53 -5.25
CA SER A 97 -20.84 4.45 -5.06
C SER A 97 -21.09 3.32 -4.07
N LEU A 98 -20.85 3.59 -2.79
CA LEU A 98 -21.52 2.90 -1.71
C LEU A 98 -22.99 3.27 -1.88
N SER A 99 -23.72 2.39 -2.56
CA SER A 99 -25.17 2.38 -2.58
C SER A 99 -25.63 2.16 -1.15
N PHE A 100 -25.81 3.26 -0.40
CA PHE A 100 -26.63 3.25 0.78
C PHE A 100 -28.05 2.97 0.30
N SER A 101 -28.55 1.77 0.56
CA SER A 101 -29.97 1.48 0.47
C SER A 101 -30.71 2.53 1.31
N PRO A 102 -31.76 3.17 0.78
CA PRO A 102 -32.50 4.16 1.55
C PRO A 102 -33.10 3.45 2.77
N LEU A 103 -32.76 3.95 3.95
CA LEU A 103 -33.50 3.68 5.19
C LEU A 103 -35.00 3.82 4.89
N PRO A 104 -35.86 2.86 5.32
CA PRO A 104 -37.29 3.00 5.10
C PRO A 104 -37.75 4.30 5.76
N ALA A 105 -38.39 5.14 4.95
CA ALA A 105 -38.95 6.41 5.36
C ALA A 105 -39.75 6.20 6.65
N ARG A 106 -39.28 6.84 7.73
CA ARG A 106 -40.03 7.00 8.97
C ARG A 106 -41.35 7.66 8.59
N GLN A 107 -42.42 6.88 8.53
CA GLN A 107 -43.78 7.36 8.29
C GLN A 107 -44.04 8.48 9.31
N LYS A 108 -44.01 9.72 8.84
CA LYS A 108 -44.60 10.83 9.56
C LYS A 108 -46.08 10.47 9.67
N ARG A 109 -46.50 10.00 10.85
CA ARG A 109 -47.92 9.96 11.20
C ARG A 109 -48.44 11.37 11.03
N ALA A 110 -49.24 11.59 9.99
CA ALA A 110 -50.14 12.71 9.96
C ALA A 110 -51.03 12.57 11.20
N VAL A 111 -50.89 13.50 12.14
CA VAL A 111 -51.87 13.69 13.18
C VAL A 111 -53.11 14.21 12.48
N GLN A 112 -54.02 13.31 12.10
CA GLN A 112 -55.39 13.68 11.82
C GLN A 112 -56.01 14.12 13.15
N LEU A 113 -56.32 15.41 13.24
CA LEU A 113 -57.24 15.92 14.24
C LEU A 113 -58.57 15.16 14.10
N PRO A 114 -59.19 14.68 15.19
CA PRO A 114 -60.48 14.01 15.10
C PRO A 114 -61.52 15.01 14.58
N SER A 115 -62.16 14.71 13.45
CA SER A 115 -63.40 15.38 13.09
C SER A 115 -64.50 14.94 14.06
N LEU A 116 -65.37 15.88 14.42
CA LEU A 116 -66.42 15.74 15.43
C LEU A 116 -67.52 14.74 15.04
N ASP A 117 -67.50 14.18 13.83
CA ASP A 117 -68.49 13.23 13.33
C ASP A 117 -68.21 11.76 13.68
N ALA A 118 -67.03 11.44 14.25
CA ALA A 118 -66.69 10.06 14.62
C ALA A 118 -67.25 9.62 16.00
N ALA A 119 -68.04 10.47 16.68
CA ALA A 119 -68.57 10.18 18.02
C ALA A 119 -69.96 9.52 18.03
N LEU A 120 -70.59 9.26 16.87
CA LEU A 120 -72.02 8.87 16.81
C LEU A 120 -72.34 7.47 16.29
N HIS A 121 -71.35 6.60 16.10
CA HIS A 121 -71.62 5.18 15.77
C HIS A 121 -70.74 4.23 16.60
N PRO A 122 -71.27 3.65 17.69
CA PRO A 122 -70.75 2.38 18.19
C PRO A 122 -71.34 1.25 17.33
N GLU A 123 -70.62 0.12 17.27
CA GLU A 123 -70.93 -1.09 16.48
C GLU A 123 -70.38 -1.02 15.04
N ALA A 124 -69.44 -1.86 14.60
CA ALA A 124 -69.33 -3.27 14.89
C ALA A 124 -67.93 -3.84 14.57
N VAL A 125 -67.73 -5.07 15.09
CA VAL A 125 -66.76 -6.11 14.68
C VAL A 125 -65.29 -5.91 15.10
N LYS A 126 -65.03 -6.24 16.38
CA LYS A 126 -63.73 -6.78 16.81
C LYS A 126 -63.50 -8.13 16.14
N GLY A 127 -62.78 -8.15 15.04
CA GLY A 127 -62.13 -9.38 14.56
C GLY A 127 -61.05 -9.81 15.54
N PRO A 128 -60.89 -11.12 15.85
CA PRO A 128 -59.81 -11.57 16.73
C PRO A 128 -58.49 -11.37 15.99
N ALA A 129 -57.74 -10.32 16.36
CA ALA A 129 -56.35 -10.20 16.00
C ALA A 129 -55.63 -11.42 16.57
N ARG A 130 -55.31 -12.39 15.70
CA ARG A 130 -54.44 -13.51 16.03
C ARG A 130 -53.12 -12.91 16.52
N LYS A 131 -52.95 -12.82 17.84
CA LYS A 131 -51.66 -12.59 18.48
C LYS A 131 -50.83 -13.83 18.20
N GLY A 132 -50.17 -13.87 17.04
CA GLY A 132 -49.02 -14.75 16.87
C GLY A 132 -48.08 -14.46 18.04
N ALA A 133 -47.67 -15.51 18.76
CA ALA A 133 -46.72 -15.42 19.86
C ALA A 133 -45.39 -14.91 19.28
N GLY A 134 -45.30 -13.57 19.15
CA GLY A 134 -44.11 -12.89 18.67
C GLY A 134 -43.01 -13.12 19.68
N MET A 135 -41.86 -13.55 19.17
CA MET A 135 -40.66 -13.76 19.96
C MET A 135 -40.43 -12.58 20.93
N PRO A 136 -40.16 -12.81 22.23
CA PRO A 136 -40.05 -11.73 23.19
C PRO A 136 -39.00 -10.72 22.74
N LYS A 137 -39.29 -9.43 22.86
CA LYS A 137 -38.42 -8.33 22.39
C LYS A 137 -36.98 -8.42 22.94
N THR A 138 -36.82 -9.00 24.14
CA THR A 138 -35.52 -9.30 24.76
C THR A 138 -34.72 -10.35 23.99
N LEU A 139 -35.38 -11.40 23.47
CA LEU A 139 -34.75 -12.43 22.65
C LEU A 139 -34.39 -11.90 21.25
N GLN A 140 -35.22 -11.02 20.67
CA GLN A 140 -34.87 -10.30 19.44
C GLN A 140 -33.64 -9.41 19.63
N LEU A 141 -33.56 -8.68 20.74
CA LEU A 141 -32.41 -7.84 21.06
C LEU A 141 -31.13 -8.68 21.28
N ALA A 142 -31.25 -9.80 21.99
CA ALA A 142 -30.12 -10.71 22.23
C ALA A 142 -29.59 -11.32 20.92
N ILE A 143 -30.48 -11.74 20.02
CA ILE A 143 -30.09 -12.26 18.69
C ILE A 143 -29.44 -11.17 17.84
N ALA A 144 -29.99 -9.95 17.82
CA ALA A 144 -29.40 -8.84 17.09
C ALA A 144 -27.98 -8.50 17.63
N LEU A 145 -27.81 -8.49 18.95
CA LEU A 145 -26.50 -8.27 19.58
C LEU A 145 -25.51 -9.40 19.23
N ALA A 146 -25.95 -10.66 19.28
CA ALA A 146 -25.13 -11.80 18.92
C ALA A 146 -24.68 -11.75 17.45
N VAL A 147 -25.56 -11.33 16.54
CA VAL A 147 -25.21 -11.12 15.12
C VAL A 147 -24.22 -9.98 14.95
N ILE A 148 -24.38 -8.86 15.66
CA ILE A 148 -23.43 -7.73 15.61
C ILE A 148 -22.05 -8.16 16.13
N ILE A 149 -22.00 -8.91 17.25
CA ILE A 149 -20.76 -9.44 17.80
C ILE A 149 -20.12 -10.43 16.81
N ALA A 150 -20.90 -11.36 16.23
CA ALA A 150 -20.41 -12.31 15.25
C ALA A 150 -19.86 -11.61 13.99
N LEU A 151 -20.53 -10.57 13.50
CA LEU A 151 -20.07 -9.76 12.37
C LEU A 151 -18.82 -8.92 12.73
N GLY A 152 -18.75 -8.37 13.94
CA GLY A 152 -17.59 -7.64 14.42
C GLY A 152 -16.35 -8.52 14.56
N VAL A 153 -16.51 -9.70 15.18
CA VAL A 153 -15.43 -10.68 15.34
C VAL A 153 -15.02 -11.27 13.99
N GLY A 154 -15.99 -11.65 13.14
CA GLY A 154 -15.71 -12.16 11.79
C GLY A 154 -15.03 -11.13 10.88
N GLY A 155 -15.50 -9.88 10.91
CA GLY A 155 -14.93 -8.78 10.13
C GLY A 155 -13.51 -8.42 10.57
N THR A 156 -13.26 -8.33 11.88
CA THR A 156 -11.91 -8.08 12.41
C THR A 156 -10.96 -9.24 12.10
N PHE A 157 -11.38 -10.49 12.29
CA PHE A 157 -10.58 -11.67 11.94
C PHE A 157 -10.19 -11.70 10.45
N TYR A 158 -11.15 -11.42 9.56
CA TYR A 158 -10.90 -11.37 8.12
C TYR A 158 -9.92 -10.24 7.76
N TYR A 159 -10.06 -9.06 8.38
CA TYR A 159 -9.14 -7.94 8.17
C TYR A 159 -7.71 -8.28 8.61
N PHE A 160 -7.55 -8.87 9.80
CA PHE A 160 -6.24 -9.31 10.29
C PHE A 160 -5.62 -10.39 9.40
N LYS A 161 -6.42 -11.34 8.90
CA LYS A 161 -5.96 -12.37 7.95
C LYS A 161 -5.42 -11.73 6.66
N MET A 162 -6.16 -10.80 6.06
CA MET A 162 -5.74 -10.09 4.84
C MET A 162 -4.47 -9.27 5.05
N GLU A 163 -4.34 -8.58 6.18
CA GLU A 163 -3.14 -7.80 6.49
C GLU A 163 -1.92 -8.71 6.75
N ALA A 164 -2.12 -9.86 7.39
CA ALA A 164 -1.09 -10.88 7.58
C ALA A 164 -0.63 -11.46 6.23
N GLU A 165 -1.57 -11.84 5.35
CA GLU A 165 -1.27 -12.32 4.00
C GLU A 165 -0.45 -11.29 3.20
N LYS A 166 -0.83 -10.01 3.26
CA LYS A 166 -0.14 -8.93 2.55
C LYS A 166 1.27 -8.67 3.08
N LYS A 167 1.44 -8.66 4.41
CA LYS A 167 2.76 -8.52 5.04
C LYS A 167 3.66 -9.71 4.69
N TYR A 168 3.10 -10.93 4.74
CA TYR A 168 3.81 -12.14 4.36
C TYR A 168 4.27 -12.10 2.90
N ALA A 169 3.39 -11.75 1.96
CA ALA A 169 3.71 -11.63 0.54
C ALA A 169 4.85 -10.62 0.27
N LYS A 170 4.85 -9.48 0.95
CA LYS A 170 5.93 -8.48 0.84
C LYS A 170 7.27 -8.99 1.36
N ASN A 171 7.28 -9.62 2.54
CA ASN A 171 8.49 -10.19 3.11
C ASN A 171 9.02 -11.34 2.25
N TYR A 172 8.11 -12.12 1.67
CA TYR A 172 8.44 -13.21 0.76
C TYR A 172 9.10 -12.69 -0.53
N ALA A 173 8.53 -11.65 -1.14
CA ALA A 173 9.13 -11.01 -2.31
C ALA A 173 10.52 -10.42 -2.00
N LEU A 174 10.69 -9.85 -0.79
CA LEU A 174 11.99 -9.35 -0.34
C LEU A 174 13.01 -10.48 -0.15
N ALA A 175 12.62 -11.60 0.48
CA ALA A 175 13.48 -12.76 0.65
C ALA A 175 13.89 -13.37 -0.70
N ALA A 176 12.93 -13.54 -1.61
CA ALA A 176 13.17 -14.00 -2.97
C ALA A 176 14.12 -13.06 -3.74
N PHE A 177 13.96 -11.74 -3.56
CA PHE A 177 14.88 -10.75 -4.13
C PHE A 177 16.31 -10.89 -3.57
N CYS A 178 16.46 -11.03 -2.26
CA CYS A 178 17.77 -11.20 -1.62
C CYS A 178 18.47 -12.48 -2.10
N LEU A 179 17.75 -13.60 -2.18
CA LEU A 179 18.26 -14.86 -2.72
C LEU A 179 18.73 -14.71 -4.17
N GLN A 180 17.88 -14.11 -5.01
CA GLN A 180 18.18 -13.90 -6.42
C GLN A 180 19.38 -12.97 -6.63
N ALA A 181 19.47 -11.89 -5.85
CA ALA A 181 20.61 -10.98 -5.86
C ALA A 181 21.90 -11.69 -5.40
N GLY A 182 21.79 -12.56 -4.39
CA GLY A 182 22.89 -13.39 -3.90
C GLY A 182 23.40 -14.38 -4.94
N ILE A 183 22.49 -15.10 -5.61
CA ILE A 183 22.81 -16.04 -6.68
C ILE A 183 23.49 -15.33 -7.85
N GLU A 184 22.93 -14.22 -8.34
CA GLU A 184 23.54 -13.47 -9.45
C GLU A 184 24.93 -12.94 -9.09
N ARG A 185 25.11 -12.49 -7.83
CA ARG A 185 26.43 -12.07 -7.34
C ARG A 185 27.41 -13.23 -7.33
N ALA A 186 27.02 -14.36 -6.75
CA ALA A 186 27.86 -15.56 -6.69
C ALA A 186 28.24 -16.07 -8.08
N GLN A 187 27.30 -16.08 -9.02
CA GLN A 187 27.56 -16.44 -10.42
C GLN A 187 28.58 -15.50 -11.06
N LYS A 188 28.41 -14.17 -10.91
CA LYS A 188 29.35 -13.18 -11.45
C LYS A 188 30.75 -13.34 -10.85
N THR A 189 30.85 -13.52 -9.54
CA THR A 189 32.12 -13.76 -8.85
C THR A 189 32.74 -15.09 -9.33
N GLY A 190 31.95 -16.15 -9.47
CA GLY A 190 32.40 -17.46 -9.96
C GLY A 190 32.93 -17.42 -11.39
N VAL A 191 32.25 -16.73 -12.31
CA VAL A 191 32.73 -16.52 -13.70
C VAL A 191 34.05 -15.77 -13.70
N ARG A 192 34.18 -14.70 -12.89
CA ARG A 192 35.42 -13.94 -12.77
C ARG A 192 36.56 -14.81 -12.23
N MET A 193 36.34 -15.56 -11.16
CA MET A 193 37.31 -16.49 -10.58
C MET A 193 37.75 -17.56 -11.58
N ALA A 194 36.81 -18.19 -12.30
CA ALA A 194 37.13 -19.18 -13.33
C ALA A 194 37.98 -18.58 -14.46
N THR A 195 37.68 -17.35 -14.87
CA THR A 195 38.42 -16.64 -15.92
C THR A 195 39.85 -16.34 -15.48
N GLU A 196 40.03 -15.77 -14.28
CA GLU A 196 41.35 -15.48 -13.71
C GLU A 196 42.16 -16.77 -13.50
N TRP A 197 41.50 -17.83 -13.03
CA TRP A 197 42.14 -19.12 -12.80
C TRP A 197 42.65 -19.73 -14.10
N LYS A 198 41.82 -19.73 -15.14
CA LYS A 198 42.23 -20.19 -16.47
C LYS A 198 43.44 -19.41 -17.00
N GLN A 199 43.40 -18.07 -16.93
CA GLN A 199 44.51 -17.23 -17.40
C GLN A 199 45.83 -17.54 -16.68
N ARG A 200 45.78 -17.78 -15.37
CA ARG A 200 46.97 -18.12 -14.56
C ARG A 200 47.48 -19.53 -14.85
N GLN A 201 46.57 -20.49 -15.04
CA GLN A 201 46.92 -21.86 -15.40
C GLN A 201 47.56 -21.93 -16.80
N ASP A 202 47.01 -21.20 -17.77
CA ASP A 202 47.56 -21.10 -19.14
C ASP A 202 48.95 -20.43 -19.14
N ALA A 203 49.23 -19.56 -18.17
CA ALA A 203 50.56 -18.98 -17.94
C ALA A 203 51.52 -19.91 -17.15
N GLY A 204 51.13 -21.16 -16.89
CA GLY A 204 51.95 -22.16 -16.17
C GLY A 204 52.05 -21.92 -14.67
N GLN A 205 51.20 -21.07 -14.08
CA GLN A 205 51.23 -20.76 -12.65
C GLN A 205 50.26 -21.65 -11.88
N SER A 206 50.71 -22.18 -10.74
CA SER A 206 49.80 -22.74 -9.74
C SER A 206 49.04 -21.59 -9.07
N TYR A 207 47.72 -21.56 -9.26
CA TYR A 207 46.86 -20.50 -8.75
C TYR A 207 45.58 -21.13 -8.19
N THR A 208 45.17 -20.65 -7.04
CA THR A 208 43.86 -20.96 -6.46
C THR A 208 43.17 -19.63 -6.21
N PRO A 209 42.06 -19.33 -6.90
CA PRO A 209 41.38 -18.05 -6.74
C PRO A 209 40.86 -17.91 -5.31
N ARG A 210 40.83 -16.67 -4.82
CA ARG A 210 40.25 -16.32 -3.52
C ARG A 210 39.21 -15.22 -3.70
N LEU A 211 38.26 -15.18 -2.78
CA LEU A 211 37.30 -14.09 -2.71
C LEU A 211 38.04 -12.77 -2.47
N SER A 212 37.59 -11.70 -3.14
CA SER A 212 38.07 -10.36 -2.79
C SER A 212 37.38 -9.87 -1.52
N ILE A 213 38.04 -8.96 -0.78
CA ILE A 213 37.47 -8.35 0.44
C ILE A 213 36.15 -7.62 0.13
N ASP A 214 36.01 -7.08 -1.09
CA ASP A 214 34.78 -6.39 -1.51
C ASP A 214 33.65 -7.37 -1.82
N ASP A 215 33.97 -8.56 -2.34
CA ASP A 215 32.98 -9.63 -2.50
C ASP A 215 32.55 -10.19 -1.14
N GLU A 216 33.49 -10.42 -0.20
CA GLU A 216 33.18 -10.88 1.16
C GLU A 216 32.20 -9.93 1.86
N ARG A 217 32.50 -8.62 1.85
CA ARG A 217 31.58 -7.60 2.35
C ARG A 217 30.25 -7.62 1.61
N GLY A 218 30.30 -7.82 0.30
CA GLY A 218 29.14 -7.96 -0.56
C GLY A 218 28.22 -9.11 -0.17
N PHE A 219 28.78 -10.29 0.10
CA PHE A 219 28.04 -11.47 0.53
C PHE A 219 27.51 -11.29 1.95
N GLY A 220 28.31 -10.78 2.89
CA GLY A 220 27.85 -10.50 4.26
C GLY A 220 26.65 -9.54 4.31
N LEU A 221 26.60 -8.54 3.42
CA LEU A 221 25.44 -7.66 3.29
C LEU A 221 24.20 -8.39 2.74
N VAL A 222 24.38 -9.31 1.79
CA VAL A 222 23.29 -10.12 1.24
C VAL A 222 22.77 -11.07 2.30
N GLU A 223 23.64 -11.79 3.01
CA GLU A 223 23.29 -12.70 4.11
C GLU A 223 22.54 -11.96 5.21
N SER A 224 23.06 -10.84 5.70
CA SER A 224 22.38 -10.04 6.73
C SER A 224 20.97 -9.61 6.32
N LYS A 225 20.78 -9.17 5.07
CA LYS A 225 19.46 -8.81 4.55
C LYS A 225 18.56 -10.02 4.33
N LEU A 226 19.13 -11.13 3.88
CA LEU A 226 18.40 -12.39 3.71
C LEU A 226 17.90 -12.90 5.05
N ASP A 227 18.75 -12.96 6.07
CA ASP A 227 18.37 -13.36 7.42
C ASP A 227 17.32 -12.44 8.01
N GLN A 228 17.44 -11.12 7.78
CA GLN A 228 16.41 -10.17 8.19
C GLN A 228 15.07 -10.42 7.47
N ALA A 229 15.10 -10.76 6.18
CA ALA A 229 13.89 -11.03 5.41
C ALA A 229 13.26 -12.38 5.81
N MET A 230 14.07 -13.42 5.97
CA MET A 230 13.66 -14.75 6.40
C MET A 230 13.14 -14.75 7.85
N GLY A 231 13.76 -14.00 8.76
CA GLY A 231 13.26 -13.84 10.14
C GLY A 231 11.89 -13.15 10.21
N LYS A 232 11.52 -12.38 9.19
CA LYS A 232 10.18 -11.76 9.06
C LYS A 232 9.15 -12.66 8.39
N LEU A 233 9.58 -13.76 7.76
CA LEU A 233 8.71 -14.85 7.31
C LEU A 233 8.41 -15.72 8.53
N GLY A 234 7.47 -15.27 9.36
CA GLY A 234 6.96 -16.07 10.48
C GLY A 234 6.18 -17.30 9.98
N LYS A 235 5.14 -17.70 10.72
CA LYS A 235 4.27 -18.81 10.28
C LYS A 235 3.58 -18.45 8.95
N ALA A 236 3.76 -19.29 7.94
CA ALA A 236 3.11 -19.13 6.64
C ALA A 236 1.58 -19.17 6.80
N PRO A 237 0.83 -18.19 6.24
CA PRO A 237 -0.62 -18.30 6.13
C PRO A 237 -0.99 -19.54 5.31
N GLU A 238 -2.13 -20.15 5.62
CA GLU A 238 -2.60 -21.40 4.97
C GLU A 238 -2.62 -21.29 3.44
N SER A 239 -2.95 -20.12 2.91
CA SER A 239 -2.97 -19.84 1.47
C SER A 239 -1.60 -19.86 0.78
N PHE A 240 -0.50 -19.94 1.55
CA PHE A 240 0.89 -19.89 1.05
C PHE A 240 1.74 -21.08 1.52
N GLY A 241 1.11 -22.19 1.92
CA GLY A 241 1.82 -23.38 2.42
C GLY A 241 2.91 -23.87 1.46
N ASP A 242 2.59 -23.92 0.16
CA ASP A 242 3.49 -24.45 -0.88
C ASP A 242 4.63 -23.50 -1.26
N CYS A 243 4.61 -22.24 -0.80
CA CYS A 243 5.63 -21.26 -1.14
C CYS A 243 6.91 -21.44 -0.30
N THR A 244 6.79 -21.91 0.92
CA THR A 244 7.93 -22.08 1.84
C THR A 244 8.94 -23.11 1.31
N PRO A 245 8.53 -24.30 0.84
CA PRO A 245 9.45 -25.26 0.23
C PRO A 245 10.15 -24.70 -1.02
N ALA A 246 9.45 -23.93 -1.86
CA ALA A 246 10.03 -23.37 -3.07
C ALA A 246 11.11 -22.32 -2.76
N LEU A 247 10.86 -21.43 -1.81
CA LEU A 247 11.87 -20.48 -1.32
C LEU A 247 13.06 -21.21 -0.67
N GLY A 248 12.79 -22.31 0.06
CA GLY A 248 13.81 -23.17 0.62
C GLY A 248 14.75 -23.76 -0.44
N LYS A 249 14.21 -24.24 -1.58
CA LYS A 249 15.01 -24.72 -2.70
C LYS A 249 15.92 -23.63 -3.28
N LEU A 250 15.41 -22.41 -3.46
CA LEU A 250 16.23 -21.27 -3.91
C LEU A 250 17.35 -20.93 -2.91
N ARG A 251 17.07 -21.03 -1.61
CA ARG A 251 18.09 -20.86 -0.56
C ARG A 251 19.19 -21.91 -0.67
N THR A 252 18.84 -23.18 -0.83
CA THR A 252 19.83 -24.25 -1.02
C THR A 252 20.71 -24.00 -2.25
N VAL A 253 20.13 -23.51 -3.35
CA VAL A 253 20.90 -23.14 -4.55
C VAL A 253 21.85 -21.97 -4.27
N TYR A 254 21.38 -20.95 -3.54
CA TYR A 254 22.23 -19.84 -3.10
C TYR A 254 23.39 -20.33 -2.23
N ASP A 255 23.13 -21.17 -1.23
CA ASP A 255 24.14 -21.71 -0.32
C ASP A 255 25.20 -22.51 -1.09
N LYS A 256 24.79 -23.30 -2.09
CA LYS A 256 25.71 -24.03 -2.98
C LYS A 256 26.59 -23.09 -3.81
N TRP A 257 26.00 -22.08 -4.44
CA TRP A 257 26.74 -21.07 -5.18
C TRP A 257 27.73 -20.32 -4.29
N HIS A 258 27.27 -19.88 -3.11
CA HIS A 258 28.10 -19.14 -2.17
C HIS A 258 29.26 -20.01 -1.66
N GLY A 259 28.98 -21.24 -1.24
CA GLY A 259 30.00 -22.19 -0.78
C GLY A 259 31.04 -22.51 -1.86
N GLN A 260 30.61 -22.69 -3.12
CA GLN A 260 31.55 -22.92 -4.22
C GLN A 260 32.52 -21.74 -4.43
N VAL A 261 32.05 -20.51 -4.26
CA VAL A 261 32.88 -19.32 -4.48
C VAL A 261 33.76 -19.03 -3.25
N GLN A 262 33.29 -19.32 -2.04
CA GLN A 262 34.09 -19.21 -0.81
C GLN A 262 35.22 -20.25 -0.75
N THR A 263 34.90 -21.50 -1.09
CA THR A 263 35.86 -22.60 -1.12
C THR A 263 35.87 -23.20 -2.53
N PRO A 264 36.56 -22.55 -3.48
CA PRO A 264 36.73 -23.13 -4.81
C PRO A 264 37.46 -24.46 -4.67
N GLY A 265 37.00 -25.47 -5.41
CA GLY A 265 37.59 -26.82 -5.37
C GLY A 265 39.06 -26.84 -5.78
N ASN A 266 39.64 -28.04 -5.91
CA ASN A 266 41.08 -28.17 -6.15
C ASN A 266 41.48 -28.03 -7.64
N SER A 267 40.52 -27.95 -8.57
CA SER A 267 40.79 -27.82 -9.99
C SER A 267 39.73 -26.97 -10.71
N LEU A 268 40.16 -26.29 -11.77
CA LEU A 268 39.27 -25.49 -12.62
C LEU A 268 38.17 -26.34 -13.27
N GLN A 269 38.49 -27.58 -13.67
CA GLN A 269 37.53 -28.50 -14.26
C GLN A 269 36.42 -28.85 -13.25
N ALA A 270 36.78 -29.25 -12.03
CA ALA A 270 35.79 -29.56 -10.99
C ALA A 270 34.95 -28.34 -10.62
N PHE A 271 35.53 -27.15 -10.62
CA PHE A 271 34.80 -25.90 -10.41
C PHE A 271 33.77 -25.66 -11.51
N ASN A 272 34.14 -25.80 -12.78
CA ASN A 272 33.20 -25.62 -13.90
C ASN A 272 32.10 -26.68 -13.91
N ASP A 273 32.43 -27.93 -13.64
CA ASP A 273 31.46 -29.03 -13.57
C ASP A 273 30.45 -28.80 -12.43
N ASN A 274 30.90 -28.30 -11.28
CA ASN A 274 30.03 -27.94 -10.17
C ASN A 274 29.16 -26.71 -10.51
N SER A 275 29.74 -25.67 -11.12
CA SER A 275 28.98 -24.50 -11.59
C SER A 275 27.82 -24.90 -12.49
N ALA A 276 28.08 -25.78 -13.47
CA ALA A 276 27.06 -26.27 -14.40
C ALA A 276 25.96 -27.06 -13.69
N LYS A 277 26.31 -27.89 -12.70
CA LYS A 277 25.33 -28.62 -11.88
C LYS A 277 24.45 -27.68 -11.06
N ILE A 278 25.05 -26.69 -10.38
CA ILE A 278 24.29 -25.73 -9.59
C ILE A 278 23.39 -24.88 -10.50
N GLU A 279 23.83 -24.52 -11.70
CA GLU A 279 23.00 -23.81 -12.69
C GLU A 279 21.79 -24.64 -13.13
N GLN A 280 21.96 -25.94 -13.38
CA GLN A 280 20.83 -26.83 -13.68
C GLN A 280 19.83 -26.91 -12.52
N GLU A 281 20.33 -27.03 -11.28
CA GLU A 281 19.49 -27.01 -10.08
C GLU A 281 18.76 -25.67 -9.90
N TYR A 282 19.44 -24.56 -10.16
CA TYR A 282 18.86 -23.22 -10.15
C TYR A 282 17.71 -23.09 -11.14
N ASN A 283 17.91 -23.52 -12.39
CA ASN A 283 16.88 -23.49 -13.42
C ASN A 283 15.68 -24.38 -13.07
N LYS A 284 15.91 -25.50 -12.38
CA LYS A 284 14.83 -26.33 -11.82
C LYS A 284 14.12 -25.62 -10.66
N ALA A 285 14.86 -25.03 -9.73
CA ALA A 285 14.32 -24.32 -8.58
C ALA A 285 13.48 -23.11 -9.01
N ILE A 286 13.88 -22.36 -10.04
CA ILE A 286 13.08 -21.27 -10.61
C ILE A 286 11.76 -21.78 -11.18
N ARG A 287 11.78 -22.88 -11.94
CA ARG A 287 10.55 -23.45 -12.52
C ARG A 287 9.59 -23.89 -11.41
N ASP A 288 10.10 -24.61 -10.42
CA ASP A 288 9.32 -25.02 -9.24
C ASP A 288 8.79 -23.81 -8.46
N PHE A 289 9.61 -22.76 -8.33
CA PHE A 289 9.20 -21.51 -7.69
C PHE A 289 8.02 -20.88 -8.43
N LYS A 290 8.11 -20.70 -9.74
CA LYS A 290 7.04 -20.11 -10.55
C LYS A 290 5.72 -20.89 -10.47
N THR A 291 5.77 -22.22 -10.50
CA THR A 291 4.57 -23.08 -10.46
C THR A 291 3.93 -23.12 -9.08
N SER A 292 4.72 -23.02 -8.01
CA SER A 292 4.24 -23.03 -6.62
C SER A 292 3.62 -21.71 -6.13
N LEU A 293 3.72 -20.61 -6.89
CA LEU A 293 3.23 -19.29 -6.47
C LEU A 293 1.71 -19.14 -6.64
N PRO A 294 0.94 -18.88 -5.57
CA PRO A 294 -0.46 -18.49 -5.66
C PRO A 294 -0.62 -17.16 -6.39
N GLY A 295 -1.76 -16.96 -7.06
CA GLY A 295 -2.02 -15.76 -7.88
C GLY A 295 -1.73 -14.43 -7.18
N LYS A 296 -2.21 -14.25 -5.93
CA LYS A 296 -1.95 -13.06 -5.11
C LYS A 296 -0.45 -12.77 -4.91
N MET A 297 0.34 -13.82 -4.69
CA MET A 297 1.79 -13.70 -4.50
C MET A 297 2.51 -13.40 -5.82
N ARG A 298 2.06 -14.04 -6.90
CA ARG A 298 2.58 -13.77 -8.24
C ARG A 298 2.34 -12.31 -8.63
N GLU A 299 1.16 -11.75 -8.34
CA GLU A 299 0.84 -10.34 -8.59
C GLU A 299 1.76 -9.38 -7.81
N GLU A 300 1.97 -9.62 -6.52
CA GLU A 300 2.87 -8.82 -5.69
C GLU A 300 4.33 -8.93 -6.16
N LEU A 301 4.80 -10.14 -6.51
CA LEU A 301 6.13 -10.36 -7.11
C LEU A 301 6.27 -9.66 -8.47
N THR A 302 5.22 -9.68 -9.31
CA THR A 302 5.20 -8.97 -10.59
C THR A 302 5.24 -7.46 -10.38
N SER A 303 4.49 -6.94 -9.42
CA SER A 303 4.54 -5.52 -9.04
C SER A 303 5.93 -5.13 -8.52
N ALA A 304 6.54 -5.99 -7.71
CA ALA A 304 7.88 -5.81 -7.19
C ALA A 304 8.94 -5.88 -8.31
N SER A 305 8.79 -6.76 -9.31
CA SER A 305 9.75 -6.93 -10.40
C SER A 305 9.84 -5.74 -11.36
N VAL A 306 8.77 -4.93 -11.44
CA VAL A 306 8.82 -3.64 -12.14
C VAL A 306 9.84 -2.70 -11.49
N LYS A 307 9.91 -2.70 -10.16
CA LYS A 307 10.86 -1.85 -9.40
C LYS A 307 12.22 -2.51 -9.23
N LEU A 308 12.24 -3.83 -9.05
CA LEU A 308 13.39 -4.64 -8.74
C LEU A 308 13.68 -5.57 -9.92
N LYS A 309 14.46 -5.09 -10.90
CA LYS A 309 14.76 -5.83 -12.13
C LYS A 309 15.33 -7.24 -11.88
N LEU A 310 16.01 -7.43 -10.75
CA LEU A 310 16.57 -8.73 -10.34
C LEU A 310 15.50 -9.81 -10.13
N LEU A 311 14.25 -9.45 -9.85
CA LEU A 311 13.15 -10.42 -9.68
C LEU A 311 12.60 -10.96 -11.00
N ARG A 312 12.98 -10.40 -12.16
CA ARG A 312 12.42 -10.82 -13.47
C ARG A 312 12.54 -12.32 -13.75
N PRO A 313 13.67 -13.01 -13.49
CA PRO A 313 13.79 -14.45 -13.73
C PRO A 313 12.80 -15.29 -12.90
N LEU A 314 12.31 -14.76 -11.78
CA LEU A 314 11.36 -15.45 -10.90
C LEU A 314 9.90 -15.23 -11.31
N VAL A 315 9.63 -14.31 -12.24
CA VAL A 315 8.26 -13.91 -12.64
C VAL A 315 7.96 -14.20 -14.11
N MET A 316 8.93 -13.93 -15.00
CA MET A 316 8.89 -14.25 -16.43
C MET A 316 9.43 -15.65 -16.64
#